data_AF-A0A151HNJ3-F1
#
_entry.id   AF-A0A151HNJ3-F1
#
_cell.length_a   1.000
_cell.length_b   1.000
_cell.length_c   1.000
_cell.angle_alpha   90.00
_cell.angle_beta   90.00
_cell.angle_gamma   90.00
#
_symmetry.space_group_name_H-M   'P 1'
#
loop_
_entity.id
_entity.type
_entity.pdbx_description
1 polymer ?
#
loop_
_entity_poly.entity_id
_entity_poly.type
_entity_poly.pdbx_seq_one_letter_code
_entity_poly.pdbx_strand_id
1 'polypeptide(L)'
;MEALRAGPRQHPASNIRNVCILAHVDHGKTCLSDRLLSINGLISEASAGKVRYLDSREDEQRRQITIKASVVSLFFRRPDTGSKSAEFDRAPGYSLSSCPTQRCSRATSAAAGGVSACRNEPQSPQCTSDSRQNGGTSVRPDEARPDGPARQVPCYVVNIVDCPGHVDFASEVSAAVRLCDGCLLLVDAVEGVGPQTVAALQQAWNERVVPLLVLTKIDKLIQKLCLTPGEAYSHCQAIIEQV
;
A
#
# COMPACT_ATOMS: atom_id res chain seq x y z
N MET A 1 -20.88 -8.85 -24.88
CA MET A 1 -21.16 -7.91 -23.76
C MET A 1 -21.52 -8.72 -22.51
N GLU A 2 -20.60 -9.52 -21.97
CA GLU A 2 -20.95 -10.58 -20.98
C GLU A 2 -19.84 -10.79 -19.93
N ALA A 3 -19.28 -9.70 -19.41
CA ALA A 3 -18.21 -9.76 -18.40
C ALA A 3 -18.43 -8.81 -17.20
N LEU A 4 -19.68 -8.44 -16.90
CA LEU A 4 -20.03 -7.58 -15.75
C LEU A 4 -21.17 -8.14 -14.89
N ARG A 5 -21.29 -9.47 -14.79
CA ARG A 5 -22.27 -10.17 -13.94
C ARG A 5 -21.62 -11.04 -12.84
N ALA A 6 -20.44 -10.67 -12.38
CA ALA A 6 -20.04 -11.11 -11.04
C ALA A 6 -20.80 -10.23 -10.05
N GLY A 7 -21.83 -10.77 -9.39
CA GLY A 7 -22.46 -10.11 -8.24
C GLY A 7 -21.39 -9.71 -7.20
N PRO A 8 -21.70 -8.79 -6.27
CA PRO A 8 -20.72 -8.31 -5.30
C PRO A 8 -20.04 -9.54 -4.65
N ARG A 9 -18.71 -9.64 -4.77
CA ARG A 9 -17.95 -10.70 -4.10
C ARG A 9 -18.18 -10.52 -2.60
N GLN A 10 -19.13 -11.27 -2.05
CA GLN A 10 -19.45 -11.21 -0.63
C GLN A 10 -18.31 -11.89 0.12
N HIS A 11 -17.39 -11.07 0.65
CA HIS A 11 -16.42 -11.54 1.61
C HIS A 11 -17.14 -11.86 2.92
N PRO A 12 -16.75 -12.92 3.63
CA PRO A 12 -17.32 -13.21 4.94
C PRO A 12 -17.05 -12.03 5.87
N ALA A 13 -18.08 -11.62 6.64
CA ALA A 13 -18.00 -10.46 7.53
C ALA A 13 -16.85 -10.56 8.56
N SER A 14 -16.44 -11.78 8.93
CA SER A 14 -15.30 -12.04 9.81
C SER A 14 -13.96 -11.52 9.29
N ASN A 15 -13.84 -11.27 7.99
CA ASN A 15 -12.62 -10.86 7.33
C ASN A 15 -12.59 -9.36 6.99
N ILE A 16 -13.63 -8.62 7.37
CA ILE A 16 -13.73 -7.18 7.19
C ILE A 16 -13.22 -6.51 8.47
N ARG A 17 -12.33 -5.52 8.32
CA ARG A 17 -11.82 -4.70 9.44
C ARG A 17 -11.90 -3.24 9.10
N ASN A 18 -12.49 -2.45 9.98
CA ASN A 18 -12.51 -1.00 9.86
C ASN A 18 -11.40 -0.43 10.73
N VAL A 19 -10.49 0.34 10.13
CA VAL A 19 -9.33 0.91 10.82
C VAL A 19 -9.23 2.39 10.50
N CYS A 20 -9.15 3.25 11.53
CA CYS A 20 -8.90 4.68 11.32
C CYS A 20 -7.42 5.04 11.51
N ILE A 21 -6.98 6.12 10.86
CA ILE A 21 -5.65 6.71 11.02
C ILE A 21 -5.77 7.92 11.95
N LEU A 22 -5.15 7.86 13.13
CA LEU A 22 -5.09 8.93 14.12
C LEU A 22 -3.67 9.47 14.25
N ALA A 23 -3.51 10.78 14.11
CA ALA A 23 -2.22 11.45 14.32
C ALA A 23 -2.40 12.96 14.38
N HIS A 24 -1.35 13.68 14.82
CA HIS A 24 -1.32 15.13 14.70
C HIS A 24 -1.03 15.62 13.26
N VAL A 25 -1.24 16.92 13.01
CA VAL A 25 -0.89 17.60 11.76
C VAL A 25 0.59 17.33 11.44
N ASP A 26 0.89 17.16 10.15
CA ASP A 26 2.24 16.87 9.64
C ASP A 26 2.92 15.56 10.12
N HIS A 27 2.22 14.67 10.84
CA HIS A 27 2.75 13.34 11.21
C HIS A 27 2.77 12.33 10.04
N GLY A 28 2.30 12.73 8.86
CA GLY A 28 2.36 11.93 7.65
C GLY A 28 1.16 11.00 7.42
N LYS A 29 -0.01 11.30 8.00
CA LYS A 29 -1.26 10.55 7.78
C LYS A 29 -1.60 10.36 6.30
N THR A 30 -1.71 11.47 5.58
CA THR A 30 -2.03 11.47 4.15
C THR A 30 -0.96 10.77 3.31
N CYS A 31 0.31 10.85 3.72
CA CYS A 31 1.40 10.12 3.06
C CYS A 31 1.28 8.61 3.29
N LEU A 32 0.91 8.19 4.49
CA LEU A 32 0.67 6.78 4.81
C LEU A 32 -0.54 6.26 4.03
N SER A 33 -1.65 6.98 4.01
CA SER A 33 -2.85 6.59 3.28
C SER A 33 -2.58 6.49 1.78
N ASP A 34 -1.94 7.49 1.16
CA ASP A 34 -1.51 7.44 -0.24
C ASP A 34 -0.58 6.25 -0.54
N ARG A 35 0.35 5.94 0.35
CA ARG A 35 1.27 4.81 0.15
C ARG A 35 0.51 3.48 0.20
N LEU A 36 -0.45 3.34 1.11
CA LEU A 36 -1.29 2.13 1.20
C LEU A 36 -2.15 1.95 -0.06
N LEU A 37 -2.65 3.04 -0.64
CA LEU A 37 -3.37 3.02 -1.91
C LEU A 37 -2.48 2.56 -3.07
N SER A 38 -1.23 3.04 -3.11
CA SER A 38 -0.27 2.66 -4.15
C SER A 38 0.11 1.18 -4.09
N ILE A 39 0.29 0.65 -2.88
CA ILE A 39 0.62 -0.76 -2.64
C ILE A 39 -0.52 -1.67 -3.12
N ASN A 40 -1.76 -1.23 -2.97
CA ASN A 40 -2.95 -1.96 -3.43
C ASN A 40 -3.21 -1.78 -4.94
N GLY A 41 -2.37 -1.02 -5.66
CA GLY A 41 -2.53 -0.77 -7.10
C GLY A 41 -3.71 0.14 -7.44
N LEU A 42 -4.28 0.86 -6.45
CA LEU A 42 -5.36 1.83 -6.68
C LEU A 42 -4.83 3.12 -7.32
N ILE A 43 -3.55 3.43 -7.09
CA ILE A 43 -2.86 4.63 -7.59
C ILE A 43 -1.47 4.22 -8.09
N SER A 44 -0.98 4.90 -9.11
CA SER A 44 0.41 4.74 -9.55
C SER A 44 1.39 5.21 -8.47
N GLU A 45 2.52 4.51 -8.33
CA GLU A 45 3.56 4.91 -7.37
C GLU A 45 4.10 6.32 -7.63
N ALA A 46 4.10 6.77 -8.89
CA ALA A 46 4.56 8.10 -9.29
C ALA A 46 3.68 9.24 -8.77
N SER A 47 2.39 8.95 -8.52
CA SER A 47 1.39 9.90 -8.03
C SER A 47 1.18 9.82 -6.51
N ALA A 48 1.64 8.74 -5.87
CA ALA A 48 1.56 8.57 -4.42
C ALA A 48 2.30 9.70 -3.68
N GLY A 49 1.63 10.34 -2.71
CA GLY A 49 2.18 11.42 -1.89
C GLY A 49 2.20 12.80 -2.57
N LYS A 50 1.94 12.89 -3.88
CA LYS A 50 1.83 14.17 -4.60
C LYS A 50 0.40 14.64 -4.74
N VAL A 51 -0.51 13.70 -5.00
CA VAL A 51 -1.91 14.01 -5.33
C VAL A 51 -2.79 14.07 -4.07
N ARG A 52 -2.42 13.39 -2.97
CA ARG A 52 -3.24 13.27 -1.75
C ARG A 52 -4.65 12.81 -2.08
N TYR A 53 -4.76 11.56 -2.51
CA TYR A 53 -5.95 11.06 -3.20
C TYR A 53 -7.23 11.12 -2.35
N LEU A 54 -7.11 10.98 -1.03
CA LEU A 54 -8.24 11.05 -0.10
C LEU A 54 -8.66 12.50 0.22
N ASP A 55 -7.76 13.47 0.03
CA ASP A 55 -8.01 14.90 0.22
C ASP A 55 -8.55 15.49 -1.10
N SER A 56 -9.76 15.10 -1.50
CA SER A 56 -10.35 15.53 -2.78
C SER A 56 -10.79 16.99 -2.79
N ARG A 57 -10.97 17.61 -1.62
CA ARG A 57 -11.52 18.96 -1.54
C ARG A 57 -10.43 20.01 -1.81
N GLU A 58 -10.79 21.08 -2.53
CA GLU A 58 -9.82 22.13 -2.88
C GLU A 58 -9.22 22.84 -1.65
N ASP A 59 -10.01 23.00 -0.58
CA ASP A 59 -9.55 23.58 0.68
C ASP A 59 -8.53 22.69 1.39
N GLU A 60 -8.72 21.37 1.34
CA GLU A 60 -7.79 20.37 1.88
C GLU A 60 -6.46 20.39 1.12
N GLN A 61 -6.51 20.39 -0.21
CA GLN A 61 -5.31 20.41 -1.06
C GLN A 61 -4.51 21.70 -0.90
N ARG A 62 -5.20 22.86 -0.87
CA ARG A 62 -4.54 24.17 -0.73
C ARG A 62 -3.86 24.33 0.62
N ARG A 63 -4.53 23.91 1.70
CA ARG A 63 -4.01 24.02 3.08
C ARG A 63 -3.12 22.87 3.48
N GLN A 64 -3.08 21.82 2.67
CA GLN A 64 -2.31 20.62 2.94
C GLN A 64 -2.72 19.93 4.25
N ILE A 65 -4.00 19.98 4.60
CA ILE A 65 -4.58 19.32 5.78
C ILE A 65 -5.82 18.52 5.39
N THR A 66 -6.07 17.42 6.10
CA THR A 66 -7.31 16.65 6.01
C THR A 66 -8.37 17.33 6.87
N ILE A 67 -9.52 17.67 6.28
CA ILE A 67 -10.65 18.35 6.96
C ILE A 67 -11.79 17.35 7.18
N LYS A 68 -12.03 16.46 6.22
CA LYS A 68 -13.11 15.47 6.25
C LYS A 68 -12.57 14.05 6.34
N ALA A 69 -13.34 13.18 7.01
CA ALA A 69 -12.99 11.77 7.05
C ALA A 69 -13.33 11.10 5.72
N SER A 70 -12.33 10.54 5.06
CA SER A 70 -12.46 9.81 3.79
C SER A 70 -12.19 8.32 4.01
N VAL A 71 -12.95 7.45 3.32
CA VAL A 71 -12.86 5.99 3.49
C VAL A 71 -12.41 5.33 2.20
N VAL A 72 -11.52 4.35 2.32
CA VAL A 72 -11.08 3.49 1.21
C VAL A 72 -10.99 2.03 1.61
N SER A 73 -11.45 1.14 0.73
CA SER A 73 -11.38 -0.31 0.92
C SER A 73 -10.13 -0.88 0.25
N LEU A 74 -9.31 -1.57 1.04
CA LEU A 74 -8.11 -2.27 0.60
C LEU A 74 -8.34 -3.78 0.66
N PHE A 75 -7.78 -4.50 -0.31
CA PHE A 75 -7.96 -5.94 -0.45
C PHE A 75 -6.62 -6.64 -0.24
N PHE A 76 -6.54 -7.43 0.82
CA PHE A 76 -5.34 -8.17 1.17
C PHE A 76 -5.57 -9.67 1.05
N ARG A 77 -4.61 -10.37 0.46
CA ARG A 77 -4.54 -11.83 0.51
C ARG A 77 -3.45 -12.20 1.50
N ARG A 78 -3.79 -12.99 2.52
CA ARG A 78 -2.78 -13.46 3.47
C ARG A 78 -1.82 -14.42 2.75
N PRO A 79 -0.50 -14.21 2.79
CA PRO A 79 0.45 -15.20 2.29
C PRO A 79 0.37 -16.44 3.19
N ASP A 80 0.31 -17.63 2.58
CA ASP A 80 0.27 -18.89 3.32
C ASP A 80 1.54 -19.03 4.16
N THR A 81 1.38 -19.27 5.46
CA THR A 81 2.49 -19.38 6.43
C THR A 81 3.34 -20.65 6.26
N GLY A 82 3.37 -21.25 5.07
CA GLY A 82 4.06 -22.51 4.74
C GLY A 82 5.24 -22.37 3.77
N SER A 83 5.39 -21.25 3.07
CA SER A 83 6.55 -20.99 2.20
C SER A 83 7.47 -19.97 2.85
N LYS A 84 8.69 -20.41 3.19
CA LYS A 84 9.80 -19.54 3.59
C LYS A 84 10.01 -18.44 2.51
N SER A 85 10.37 -17.25 2.98
CA SER A 85 10.58 -15.99 2.22
C SER A 85 9.39 -15.53 1.39
N ALA A 86 8.46 -14.81 2.03
CA ALA A 86 7.50 -13.96 1.34
C ALA A 86 8.24 -12.72 0.80
N GLU A 87 8.74 -12.82 -0.43
CA GLU A 87 8.79 -11.68 -1.34
C GLU A 87 7.37 -11.09 -1.36
N PHE A 88 7.25 -9.80 -1.05
CA PHE A 88 5.96 -9.11 -0.92
C PHE A 88 5.26 -9.16 -2.29
N ASP A 89 4.37 -10.14 -2.45
CA ASP A 89 3.57 -10.36 -3.66
C ASP A 89 2.88 -9.06 -4.05
N ARG A 90 3.43 -8.42 -5.09
CA ARG A 90 2.80 -7.32 -5.80
C ARG A 90 1.40 -7.78 -6.21
N ALA A 91 0.41 -6.91 -5.98
CA ALA A 91 -0.97 -7.13 -6.40
C ALA A 91 -1.07 -7.64 -7.86
N PRO A 92 -2.11 -8.44 -8.21
CA PRO A 92 -2.21 -9.08 -9.50
C PRO A 92 -2.53 -8.03 -10.57
N GLY A 93 -1.53 -7.65 -11.36
CA GLY A 93 -1.70 -6.63 -12.39
C GLY A 93 -0.51 -6.40 -13.32
N TYR A 94 0.49 -7.28 -13.37
CA TYR A 94 1.54 -7.17 -14.39
C TYR A 94 1.85 -8.52 -15.03
N SER A 95 1.39 -8.67 -16.26
CA SER A 95 2.03 -9.55 -17.22
C SER A 95 3.44 -9.02 -17.48
N LEU A 96 4.47 -9.70 -16.97
CA LEU A 96 5.80 -9.60 -17.55
C LEU A 96 5.75 -10.22 -18.93
N SER A 97 5.35 -9.43 -19.94
CA SER A 97 5.73 -9.70 -21.30
C SER A 97 7.25 -9.61 -21.36
N SER A 98 7.86 -10.78 -21.45
CA SER A 98 9.21 -11.05 -21.95
C SER A 98 9.71 -10.01 -22.96
N CYS A 99 10.73 -9.26 -22.60
CA CYS A 99 11.70 -8.79 -23.58
C CYS A 99 12.92 -9.72 -23.50
N PRO A 100 13.17 -10.55 -24.52
CA PRO A 100 14.39 -11.33 -24.58
C PRO A 100 15.56 -10.44 -25.03
N THR A 101 16.76 -10.89 -24.63
CA THR A 101 18.09 -10.64 -25.20
C THR A 101 18.86 -9.33 -24.90
N GLN A 102 19.99 -9.59 -24.23
CA GLN A 102 21.36 -9.09 -24.52
C GLN A 102 21.83 -7.74 -23.94
N ARG A 103 22.62 -7.88 -22.86
CA ARG A 103 24.04 -7.46 -22.78
C ARG A 103 24.42 -6.25 -23.66
N CYS A 104 24.65 -5.09 -23.05
CA CYS A 104 25.77 -4.26 -23.48
C CYS A 104 26.31 -3.36 -22.37
N SER A 105 27.62 -3.40 -22.23
CA SER A 105 28.50 -2.66 -21.34
C SER A 105 28.66 -1.19 -21.74
N ARG A 106 28.94 -0.33 -20.74
CA ARG A 106 29.71 0.94 -20.80
C ARG A 106 29.66 1.76 -22.10
N ALA A 107 29.16 2.99 -22.03
CA ALA A 107 29.92 4.22 -22.35
C ALA A 107 29.07 5.49 -22.15
N THR A 108 29.79 6.59 -21.99
CA THR A 108 29.45 7.95 -21.61
C THR A 108 28.76 8.80 -22.69
N SER A 109 28.16 9.90 -22.20
CA SER A 109 28.03 11.25 -22.78
C SER A 109 26.98 11.59 -23.86
N ALA A 110 26.26 12.68 -23.53
CA ALA A 110 25.93 13.87 -24.35
C ALA A 110 24.74 13.90 -25.34
N ALA A 111 23.80 14.80 -24.98
CA ALA A 111 23.21 15.89 -25.78
C ALA A 111 22.29 15.63 -27.01
N ALA A 112 21.16 16.37 -26.95
CA ALA A 112 20.46 17.10 -28.02
C ALA A 112 19.52 16.38 -29.02
N GLY A 113 18.24 16.78 -28.96
CA GLY A 113 17.47 17.28 -30.12
C GLY A 113 16.75 16.28 -31.02
N GLY A 114 15.50 16.63 -31.41
CA GLY A 114 14.96 16.23 -32.71
C GLY A 114 13.64 15.44 -32.71
N VAL A 115 12.62 16.09 -33.24
CA VAL A 115 11.26 15.62 -33.57
C VAL A 115 11.29 14.72 -34.81
N SER A 116 10.48 13.66 -34.90
CA SER A 116 9.69 13.31 -36.10
C SER A 116 8.90 12.01 -35.94
N ALA A 117 7.64 12.05 -36.36
CA ALA A 117 6.73 10.94 -36.55
C ALA A 117 7.13 10.06 -37.75
N CYS A 118 6.76 8.77 -37.72
CA CYS A 118 6.51 7.95 -38.90
C CYS A 118 5.44 6.89 -38.59
N ARG A 119 4.33 6.96 -39.34
CA ARG A 119 3.32 5.92 -39.52
C ARG A 119 3.91 4.76 -40.34
N ASN A 120 3.45 3.54 -40.08
CA ASN A 120 2.78 2.65 -41.06
C ASN A 120 2.79 1.19 -40.55
N GLU A 121 1.61 0.56 -40.52
CA GLU A 121 1.48 -0.90 -40.61
C GLU A 121 1.95 -1.38 -42.00
N PRO A 122 2.43 -2.64 -42.11
CA PRO A 122 1.57 -3.62 -42.79
C PRO A 122 1.69 -5.09 -42.30
N GLN A 123 0.53 -5.76 -42.37
CA GLN A 123 0.19 -7.17 -42.69
C GLN A 123 1.23 -8.32 -42.58
N SER A 124 0.73 -9.43 -42.03
CA SER A 124 1.30 -10.78 -41.84
C SER A 124 1.85 -11.46 -43.12
N PRO A 125 2.75 -12.47 -43.01
CA PRO A 125 2.29 -13.87 -43.11
C PRO A 125 3.15 -14.97 -42.41
N GLN A 126 2.42 -16.03 -42.01
CA GLN A 126 2.69 -17.48 -42.08
C GLN A 126 4.09 -18.08 -41.80
N CYS A 127 4.11 -18.96 -40.79
CA CYS A 127 5.17 -19.92 -40.48
C CYS A 127 5.17 -21.11 -41.44
N THR A 128 6.34 -21.48 -41.95
CA THR A 128 6.62 -22.79 -42.54
C THR A 128 7.70 -23.52 -41.74
N SER A 129 7.50 -24.83 -41.65
CA SER A 129 8.16 -25.84 -40.85
C SER A 129 9.58 -26.18 -41.30
N ASP A 130 10.46 -26.51 -40.36
CA ASP A 130 11.10 -27.85 -40.30
C ASP A 130 11.97 -27.98 -39.03
N SER A 131 11.66 -28.85 -38.07
CA SER A 131 11.73 -30.32 -38.07
C SER A 131 13.12 -30.87 -37.73
N ARG A 132 13.16 -31.62 -36.60
CA ARG A 132 14.10 -32.71 -36.24
C ARG A 132 15.38 -32.28 -35.50
N GLN A 133 15.85 -32.92 -34.43
CA GLN A 133 15.58 -34.15 -33.65
C GLN A 133 16.54 -34.03 -32.42
N ASN A 134 16.45 -34.65 -31.24
CA ASN A 134 15.69 -35.78 -30.73
C ASN A 134 15.89 -35.89 -29.18
N GLY A 135 14.88 -36.45 -28.50
CA GLY A 135 14.97 -37.30 -27.29
C GLY A 135 15.24 -36.62 -25.94
N GLY A 136 14.48 -36.82 -24.86
CA GLY A 136 13.34 -37.71 -24.61
C GLY A 136 13.25 -37.99 -23.10
N THR A 137 12.18 -37.52 -22.46
CA THR A 137 11.48 -38.23 -21.36
C THR A 137 10.09 -37.65 -21.24
N SER A 138 9.09 -38.44 -21.61
CA SER A 138 7.68 -38.13 -21.47
C SER A 138 7.31 -38.12 -19.98
N VAL A 139 7.26 -36.94 -19.37
CA VAL A 139 6.50 -36.76 -18.13
C VAL A 139 5.05 -36.61 -18.55
N ARG A 140 4.24 -37.61 -18.19
CA ARG A 140 2.79 -37.61 -18.39
C ARG A 140 2.22 -36.34 -17.75
N PRO A 141 1.19 -35.69 -18.31
CA PRO A 141 0.47 -34.65 -17.60
C PRO A 141 -0.17 -35.33 -16.38
N ASP A 142 0.38 -35.08 -15.19
CA ASP A 142 -0.18 -35.60 -13.94
C ASP A 142 -1.63 -35.16 -13.88
N GLU A 143 -2.49 -36.18 -13.88
CA GLU A 143 -3.92 -36.09 -13.77
C GLU A 143 -4.26 -35.20 -12.58
N ALA A 144 -5.07 -34.17 -12.85
CA ALA A 144 -5.68 -33.34 -11.82
C ALA A 144 -6.39 -34.25 -10.81
N ARG A 145 -5.77 -34.43 -9.65
CA ARG A 145 -6.33 -35.19 -8.55
C ARG A 145 -7.61 -34.49 -8.08
N PRO A 146 -8.78 -35.15 -8.09
CA PRO A 146 -10.02 -34.50 -7.68
C PRO A 146 -10.07 -34.40 -6.15
N ASP A 147 -10.48 -33.22 -5.69
CA ASP A 147 -11.20 -32.96 -4.45
C ASP A 147 -10.53 -33.34 -3.11
N GLY A 148 -9.49 -32.59 -2.74
CA GLY A 148 -9.31 -32.16 -1.35
C GLY A 148 -9.82 -30.73 -1.20
N PRO A 149 -10.36 -30.27 -0.05
CA PRO A 149 -10.85 -28.90 0.06
C PRO A 149 -9.67 -27.97 -0.23
N ALA A 150 -9.75 -27.23 -1.34
CA ALA A 150 -8.79 -26.17 -1.66
C ALA A 150 -8.68 -25.31 -0.40
N ARG A 151 -7.51 -25.30 0.23
CA ARG A 151 -7.24 -24.49 1.42
C ARG A 151 -7.44 -23.03 1.00
N GLN A 152 -8.63 -22.50 1.22
CA GLN A 152 -8.97 -21.16 0.78
C GLN A 152 -8.09 -20.19 1.53
N VAL A 153 -7.16 -19.57 0.80
CA VAL A 153 -6.32 -18.52 1.35
C VAL A 153 -7.25 -17.39 1.78
N PRO A 154 -7.30 -17.04 3.08
CA PRO A 154 -8.26 -16.07 3.57
C PRO A 154 -7.96 -14.71 2.94
N CYS A 155 -8.95 -14.19 2.22
CA CYS A 155 -8.95 -12.82 1.70
C CYS A 155 -9.52 -11.90 2.77
N TYR A 156 -8.79 -10.85 3.09
CA TYR A 156 -9.16 -9.81 4.06
C TYR A 156 -9.50 -8.52 3.34
N VAL A 157 -10.50 -7.82 3.85
CA VAL A 157 -10.87 -6.48 3.40
C VAL A 157 -10.63 -5.54 4.56
N VAL A 158 -9.80 -4.54 4.35
CA VAL A 158 -9.50 -3.53 5.37
C VAL A 158 -10.01 -2.19 4.84
N ASN A 159 -10.97 -1.62 5.55
CA ASN A 159 -11.46 -0.27 5.27
C ASN A 159 -10.64 0.71 6.09
N ILE A 160 -9.89 1.57 5.41
CA ILE A 160 -9.11 2.62 6.04
C ILE A 160 -9.92 3.91 6.06
N VAL A 161 -10.00 4.53 7.22
CA VAL A 161 -10.60 5.85 7.44
C VAL A 161 -9.50 6.86 7.74
N ASP A 162 -9.27 7.81 6.83
CA ASP A 162 -8.33 8.90 7.04
C ASP A 162 -9.00 9.99 7.88
N CYS A 163 -8.52 10.25 9.09
CA CYS A 163 -9.15 11.19 10.03
C CYS A 163 -8.40 12.54 10.04
N PRO A 164 -9.12 13.66 10.27
CA PRO A 164 -8.48 14.95 10.38
C PRO A 164 -7.53 15.00 11.58
N GLY A 165 -6.37 15.64 11.41
CA GLY A 165 -5.35 15.76 12.47
C GLY A 165 -5.39 17.04 13.29
N HIS A 166 -6.28 17.95 12.93
CA HIS A 166 -6.41 19.26 13.56
C HIS A 166 -7.42 19.19 14.70
N VAL A 167 -7.12 19.87 15.82
CA VAL A 167 -7.94 19.87 17.03
C VAL A 167 -9.35 20.41 16.78
N ASP A 168 -9.49 21.38 15.88
CA ASP A 168 -10.78 21.97 15.47
C ASP A 168 -11.79 20.97 14.90
N PHE A 169 -11.32 19.81 14.41
CA PHE A 169 -12.17 18.78 13.79
C PHE A 169 -12.39 17.56 14.69
N ALA A 170 -12.23 17.70 16.00
CA ALA A 170 -12.35 16.59 16.97
C ALA A 170 -13.69 15.83 16.89
N SER A 171 -14.79 16.51 16.54
CA SER A 171 -16.10 15.87 16.37
C SER A 171 -16.12 14.90 15.19
N GLU A 172 -15.45 15.24 14.09
CA GLU A 172 -15.28 14.37 12.92
C GLU A 172 -14.41 13.16 13.28
N VAL A 173 -13.31 13.39 14.02
CA VAL A 173 -12.44 12.31 14.51
C VAL A 173 -13.22 11.35 15.41
N SER A 174 -14.06 11.85 16.32
CA SER A 174 -14.83 10.99 17.24
C SER A 174 -15.85 10.16 16.48
N ALA A 175 -16.55 10.76 15.51
CA ALA A 175 -17.47 10.05 14.65
C ALA A 175 -16.76 8.95 13.84
N ALA A 176 -15.58 9.24 13.27
CA ALA A 176 -14.81 8.27 12.49
C ALA A 176 -14.26 7.12 13.35
N VAL A 177 -13.73 7.42 14.54
CA VAL A 177 -13.21 6.40 15.48
C VAL A 177 -14.33 5.45 15.91
N ARG A 178 -15.54 5.96 16.18
CA ARG A 178 -16.71 5.13 16.53
C ARG A 178 -17.14 4.13 15.45
N LEU A 179 -16.80 4.39 14.19
CA LEU A 179 -17.08 3.49 13.07
C LEU A 179 -16.01 2.39 12.89
N CYS A 180 -14.88 2.50 13.59
CA CYS A 180 -13.72 1.65 13.41
C CYS A 180 -13.59 0.62 14.54
N ASP A 181 -13.09 -0.57 14.19
CA ASP A 181 -12.78 -1.64 15.15
C ASP A 181 -11.42 -1.39 15.83
N GLY A 182 -10.50 -0.71 15.12
CA GLY A 182 -9.14 -0.39 15.55
C GLY A 182 -8.68 0.95 15.01
N CYS A 183 -7.60 1.49 15.57
CA CYS A 183 -6.99 2.71 15.07
C CYS A 183 -5.47 2.58 14.94
N LEU A 184 -4.90 3.14 13.87
CA LEU A 184 -3.47 3.34 13.71
C LEU A 184 -3.11 4.68 14.36
N LEU A 185 -2.33 4.65 15.43
CA LEU A 185 -1.83 5.86 16.09
C LEU A 185 -0.45 6.17 15.53
N LEU A 186 -0.33 7.19 14.67
CA LEU A 186 0.95 7.58 14.12
C LEU A 186 1.63 8.58 15.05
N VAL A 187 2.90 8.33 15.35
CA VAL A 187 3.75 9.20 16.15
C VAL A 187 5.04 9.48 15.39
N ASP A 188 5.37 10.75 15.22
CA ASP A 188 6.62 11.16 14.58
C ASP A 188 7.80 10.88 15.51
N ALA A 189 8.78 10.12 15.04
CA ALA A 189 9.98 9.80 15.81
C ALA A 189 10.82 11.04 16.16
N VAL A 190 10.78 12.11 15.36
CA VAL A 190 11.55 13.34 15.62
C VAL A 190 10.86 14.22 16.66
N GLU A 191 9.54 14.36 16.57
CA GLU A 191 8.76 15.21 17.49
C GLU A 191 8.46 14.49 18.81
N GLY A 192 8.29 13.16 18.76
CA GLY A 192 7.91 12.34 19.90
C GLY A 192 6.43 12.48 20.27
N VAL A 193 6.09 12.13 21.51
CA VAL A 193 4.72 12.18 22.03
C VAL A 193 4.42 13.58 22.55
N GLY A 194 3.55 14.30 21.84
CA GLY A 194 3.07 15.63 22.24
C GLY A 194 1.64 15.63 22.83
N PRO A 195 1.15 16.79 23.33
CA PRO A 195 -0.20 16.91 23.88
C PRO A 195 -1.32 16.47 22.93
N GLN A 196 -1.16 16.68 21.62
CA GLN A 196 -2.16 16.25 20.63
C GLN A 196 -2.14 14.73 20.41
N THR A 197 -0.99 14.08 20.57
CA THR A 197 -0.89 12.62 20.51
C THR A 197 -1.59 12.00 21.71
N VAL A 198 -1.36 12.57 22.90
CA VAL A 198 -2.07 12.17 24.13
C VAL A 198 -3.58 12.39 23.98
N ALA A 199 -4.02 13.51 23.40
CA ALA A 199 -5.44 13.76 23.15
C ALA A 199 -6.05 12.73 22.17
N ALA A 200 -5.34 12.38 21.10
CA ALA A 200 -5.78 11.36 20.15
C ALA A 200 -5.85 9.96 20.79
N LEU A 201 -4.90 9.63 21.66
CA LEU A 201 -4.88 8.38 22.41
C LEU A 201 -6.04 8.31 23.42
N GLN A 202 -6.28 9.38 24.16
CA GLN A 202 -7.43 9.51 25.06
C GLN A 202 -8.75 9.34 24.30
N GLN A 203 -8.84 9.90 23.10
CA GLN A 203 -10.01 9.74 22.24
C GLN A 203 -10.22 8.28 21.82
N ALA A 204 -9.16 7.57 21.43
CA ALA A 204 -9.24 6.15 21.11
C ALA A 204 -9.69 5.31 22.32
N TRP A 205 -9.16 5.57 23.52
CA TRP A 205 -9.55 4.88 24.75
C TRP A 205 -10.99 5.17 25.16
N ASN A 206 -11.44 6.42 25.05
CA ASN A 206 -12.82 6.81 25.35
C ASN A 206 -13.82 6.06 24.46
N GLU A 207 -13.47 5.84 23.19
CA GLU A 207 -14.30 5.13 22.22
C GLU A 207 -14.05 3.60 22.22
N ARG A 208 -13.20 3.09 23.13
CA ARG A 208 -12.86 1.66 23.28
C ARG A 208 -12.29 1.00 22.02
N VAL A 209 -11.61 1.78 21.19
CA VAL A 209 -10.94 1.30 19.99
C VAL A 209 -9.52 0.86 20.34
N VAL A 210 -9.05 -0.24 19.76
CA VAL A 210 -7.68 -0.74 20.02
C VAL A 210 -6.67 0.08 19.22
N PRO A 211 -5.73 0.81 19.87
CA PRO A 211 -4.70 1.54 19.18
C PRO A 211 -3.52 0.63 18.79
N LEU A 212 -3.06 0.76 17.55
CA LEU A 212 -1.84 0.19 17.03
C LEU A 212 -0.86 1.33 16.76
N LEU A 213 0.20 1.39 17.56
CA LEU A 213 1.23 2.42 17.45
C LEU A 213 2.08 2.22 16.18
N VAL A 214 2.23 3.29 15.40
CA VAL A 214 3.07 3.35 14.19
C VAL A 214 4.04 4.52 14.32
N LEU A 215 5.33 4.21 14.40
CA LEU A 215 6.37 5.24 14.41
C LEU A 215 6.69 5.70 12.99
N THR A 216 6.56 6.99 12.72
CA THR A 216 6.86 7.60 11.41
C THR A 216 8.13 8.42 11.43
N LYS A 217 8.65 8.75 10.25
CA LYS A 217 9.84 9.61 10.04
C LYS A 217 11.12 9.14 10.75
N ILE A 218 11.28 7.83 10.95
CA ILE A 218 12.49 7.23 11.54
C ILE A 218 13.73 7.57 10.71
N ASP A 219 13.57 7.73 9.38
CA ASP A 219 14.61 8.20 8.47
C ASP A 219 15.23 9.53 8.90
N LYS A 220 14.43 10.43 9.48
CA LYS A 220 14.89 11.74 9.95
C LYS A 220 15.71 11.66 11.23
N LEU A 221 15.60 10.58 12.03
CA LEU A 221 16.51 10.38 13.16
C LEU A 221 17.97 10.27 12.69
N ILE A 222 18.18 9.63 11.55
CA ILE A 222 19.51 9.45 10.96
C ILE A 222 19.88 10.68 10.12
N GLN A 223 18.97 11.20 9.30
CA GLN A 223 19.30 12.26 8.35
C GLN A 223 19.34 13.67 8.97
N LYS A 224 18.45 13.96 9.94
CA LYS A 224 18.30 15.29 10.54
C LYS A 224 19.01 15.38 11.89
N LEU A 225 18.86 14.36 12.74
CA LEU A 225 19.46 14.33 14.07
C LEU A 225 20.84 13.64 14.09
N CYS A 226 21.25 12.97 12.99
CA CYS A 226 22.53 12.30 12.87
C CYS A 226 22.83 11.31 14.02
N LEU A 227 21.78 10.66 14.55
CA LEU A 227 21.91 9.71 15.64
C LEU A 227 22.56 8.41 15.15
N THR A 228 23.34 7.79 16.03
CA THR A 228 23.81 6.43 15.81
C THR A 228 22.64 5.44 15.90
N PRO A 229 22.71 4.25 15.26
CA PRO A 229 21.63 3.26 15.35
C PRO A 229 21.29 2.84 16.79
N GLY A 230 22.28 2.84 17.69
CA GLY A 230 22.07 2.56 19.11
C GLY A 230 21.28 3.66 19.81
N GLU A 231 21.64 4.93 19.59
CA GLU A 231 20.89 6.07 20.14
C GLU A 231 19.48 6.16 19.56
N ALA A 232 19.32 5.90 18.25
CA ALA A 232 18.02 5.87 17.59
C ALA A 232 17.11 4.78 18.18
N TYR A 233 17.66 3.61 18.53
CA TYR A 233 16.93 2.55 19.22
C TYR A 233 16.47 3.00 20.61
N SER A 234 17.38 3.55 21.41
CA SER A 234 17.05 4.07 22.75
C SER A 234 15.99 5.19 22.68
N HIS A 235 16.04 6.02 21.65
CA HIS A 235 15.05 7.08 21.41
C HIS A 235 13.67 6.50 21.07
N CYS A 236 13.59 5.53 20.16
CA CYS A 236 12.34 4.83 19.85
C CYS A 236 11.76 4.11 21.07
N GLN A 237 12.61 3.50 21.90
CA GLN A 237 12.19 2.87 23.15
C GLN A 237 11.58 3.89 24.12
N ALA A 238 12.22 5.05 24.28
CA ALA A 238 11.69 6.13 25.12
C ALA A 238 10.32 6.64 24.64
N ILE A 239 10.10 6.71 23.32
CA ILE A 239 8.79 7.06 22.76
C ILE A 239 7.74 6.01 23.11
N ILE A 240 8.07 4.72 23.00
CA ILE A 240 7.15 3.62 23.33
C ILE A 240 6.79 3.64 24.82
N GLU A 241 7.74 3.94 25.70
CA GLU A 241 7.50 4.05 27.15
C GLU A 241 6.60 5.23 27.54
N GLN A 242 6.47 6.24 26.66
CA GLN A 242 5.63 7.42 26.88
C GLN A 242 4.16 7.27 26.43
N VAL A 243 3.86 6.28 25.58
CA VAL A 243 2.51 6.03 25.03
C VAL A 243 1.76 5.03 25.90
#